data_AF-A0A7C7QU16-F1
#
_entry.id   AF-A0A7C7QU16-F1
#
_cell.length_a   1.000
_cell.length_b   1.000
_cell.length_c   1.000
_cell.angle_alpha   90.00
_cell.angle_beta   90.00
_cell.angle_gamma   90.00
#
_symmetry.space_group_name_H-M   'P 1'
#
loop_
_entity.id
_entity.type
_entity.pdbx_description
1 polymer ?
#
loop_
_entity_poly.entity_id
_entity_poly.type
_entity_poly.pdbx_seq_one_letter_code
_entity_poly.pdbx_strand_id
1 'polypeptide(L)' 'MCGCGNTFTILSTKGGTVYLEVCNQCHPFYAGRLKIKPAYYEMQAELEGGKKEE' A
#
# COMPACT_ATOMS: atom_id res chain seq x y z
N MET A 1 8.86 10.23 12.68
CA MET A 1 7.60 10.94 12.38
C MET A 1 7.38 10.93 10.89
N CYS A 2 6.19 10.55 10.44
CA CYS A 2 5.80 10.58 9.04
C CYS A 2 5.16 11.93 8.67
N GLY A 3 5.29 12.39 7.43
CA GLY A 3 4.65 13.61 6.92
C GLY A 3 3.13 13.63 7.06
N CYS A 4 2.47 12.46 7.13
CA CYS A 4 1.04 12.36 7.41
C CYS A 4 0.67 12.44 8.91
N GLY A 5 1.63 12.74 9.80
CA GLY A 5 1.41 12.88 11.24
C GLY A 5 1.58 11.59 12.06
N ASN A 6 1.79 10.44 11.39
CA ASN A 6 1.93 9.17 12.08
C ASN A 6 3.30 9.04 12.79
N THR A 7 3.29 8.58 14.04
CA THR A 7 4.49 8.32 14.86
C THR A 7 4.48 6.87 15.32
N PHE A 8 5.57 6.15 15.04
CA PHE A 8 5.72 4.75 15.41
C PHE A 8 7.14 4.46 15.89
N THR A 9 7.28 3.47 16.77
CA THR A 9 8.55 3.04 17.34
C THR A 9 9.14 1.92 16.48
N ILE A 10 10.33 2.13 15.94
CA ILE A 10 11.07 1.13 15.17
C ILE A 10 12.48 0.94 15.73
N LEU A 11 12.99 -0.28 15.59
CA LEU A 11 14.40 -0.56 15.81
C LEU A 11 15.19 0.01 14.62
N SER A 12 16.11 0.93 14.89
CA SER A 12 16.98 1.53 13.87
C SER A 12 18.38 1.72 14.42
N THR A 13 19.38 1.49 13.57
CA THR A 13 20.80 1.72 13.88
C THR A 13 21.21 3.19 13.75
N LYS A 14 20.36 4.04 13.15
CA LYS A 14 20.66 5.45 12.91
C LYS A 14 20.72 6.29 14.20
N GLY A 15 20.02 5.85 15.25
CA GLY A 15 19.88 6.59 16.50
C GLY A 15 19.01 7.85 16.36
N GLY A 16 18.21 8.15 17.38
CA GLY A 16 17.36 9.36 17.42
C GLY A 16 16.08 9.28 16.57
N THR A 17 15.55 10.44 16.20
CA THR A 17 14.25 10.55 15.50
C THR A 17 14.42 10.43 13.99
N VAL A 18 13.71 9.47 13.38
CA VAL A 18 13.69 9.29 11.93
C VAL A 18 12.48 10.00 11.33
N TYR A 19 12.71 10.88 10.36
CA TYR A 19 11.67 11.55 9.57
C TYR A 19 11.41 10.76 8.28
N LEU A 20 10.13 10.60 7.92
CA LEU A 20 9.68 9.77 6.81
C LEU A 20 8.64 10.53 5.97
N GLU A 21 8.78 10.49 4.65
CA GLU A 21 7.83 11.13 3.74
C GLU A 21 6.49 10.36 3.68
N VAL A 22 6.55 9.03 3.68
CA VAL A 22 5.36 8.16 3.55
C VAL A 22 5.49 6.93 4.46
N CYS A 23 4.37 6.49 5.04
CA CYS A 23 4.29 5.26 5.85
C CYS A 23 3.16 4.34 5.37
N ASN A 24 3.04 3.14 5.95
CA ASN A 24 2.00 2.16 5.63
C ASN A 24 0.56 2.69 5.80
N GLN A 25 0.34 3.66 6.67
CA GLN A 25 -1.00 4.22 6.88
C GLN A 25 -1.42 5.19 5.76
N CYS A 26 -0.45 5.85 5.12
CA CYS A 26 -0.73 6.89 4.13
C CYS A 26 -0.23 6.56 2.73
N HIS A 27 0.53 5.47 2.54
CA HIS A 27 0.86 4.99 1.21
C HIS A 27 -0.41 4.46 0.51
N PRO A 28 -0.78 4.98 -0.67
CA PRO A 28 -2.05 4.65 -1.33
C PRO A 28 -2.28 3.15 -1.54
N PHE A 29 -1.19 2.39 -1.75
CA PHE A 29 -1.20 0.93 -1.86
C PHE A 29 -1.71 0.25 -0.58
N TYR A 30 -1.16 0.62 0.58
CA TYR A 30 -1.53 0.03 1.87
C TYR A 30 -2.85 0.58 2.42
N ALA A 31 -3.23 1.81 2.02
CA ALA A 31 -4.52 2.40 2.37
C ALA A 31 -5.70 1.83 1.55
N GLY A 32 -5.46 0.88 0.63
CA GLY A 32 -6.51 0.23 -0.17
C GLY A 32 -7.23 1.14 -1.17
N ARG A 33 -6.72 2.36 -1.40
CA ARG A 33 -7.33 3.34 -2.33
C ARG A 33 -6.79 3.22 -3.75
N LEU A 34 -5.73 2.44 -3.92
CA LEU A 34 -5.06 2.29 -5.19
C LEU A 34 -5.75 1.20 -6.03
N LYS A 35 -6.73 1.59 -6.86
CA LYS A 35 -7.35 0.74 -7.88
C LYS A 35 -6.46 0.59 -9.12
N ILE A 36 -5.16 0.32 -8.97
CA ILE A 36 -4.39 -0.17 -10.12
C ILE A 36 -4.71 -1.64 -10.20
N LYS A 37 -5.66 -1.99 -11.06
CA LYS A 37 -5.60 -3.26 -11.77
C LYS A 37 -4.57 -3.02 -12.86
N PRO A 38 -3.27 -3.35 -12.66
CA PRO A 38 -2.34 -3.39 -13.77
C PRO A 38 -2.93 -4.21 -14.92
N ALA A 39 -2.62 -3.84 -16.16
CA ALA A 39 -3.21 -4.42 -17.38
C ALA A 39 -3.26 -5.96 -17.42
N TYR A 40 -2.38 -6.65 -16.67
CA TYR A 40 -2.42 -8.11 -16.53
C TYR A 40 -3.70 -8.65 -15.85
N TYR A 41 -4.39 -7.87 -15.01
CA TYR A 41 -5.66 -8.28 -14.41
C TYR A 41 -6.85 -8.14 -15.36
N GLU A 42 -6.77 -7.26 -16.38
CA GLU A 42 -7.77 -7.21 -17.45
C GLU A 42 -7.65 -8.48 -18.32
N MET A 43 -6.42 -8.92 -18.60
CA MET A 43 -6.16 -10.19 -19.29
C MET A 43 -6.61 -11.42 -18.48
N GLN A 44 -6.49 -11.39 -17.15
CA GLN A 44 -7.05 -12.44 -16.27
C GLN A 44 -8.58 -12.39 -16.20
N ALA A 45 -9.20 -11.21 -16.22
CA ALA A 45 -10.66 -11.09 -16.21
C ALA A 45 -11.33 -11.68 -17.46
N GLU A 46 -10.65 -11.66 -18.62
CA GLU A 46 -11.12 -12.35 -19.83
C GLU A 46 -10.99 -13.88 -19.74
N LEU A 47 -9.96 -14.40 -19.04
CA LEU A 47 -9.76 -15.84 -18.81
C LEU A 47 -10.63 -16.39 -17.66
N GLU A 48 -10.92 -15.55 -16.66
CA GLU A 48 -11.75 -15.84 -15.49
C GLU A 48 -13.22 -15.42 -15.68
N GLY A 49 -13.67 -15.20 -16.92
CA GLY A 49 -15.07 -15.07 -17.33
C GLY A 49 -15.89 -16.36 -17.14
N GLY A 50 -15.67 -17.05 -16.03
CA GLY A 50 -16.21 -18.38 -15.72
C GLY A 50 -16.26 -18.69 -14.22
N LYS A 51 -16.55 -17.72 -13.35
CA LYS A 51 -17.54 -17.86 -12.25
C LYS A 51 -17.55 -16.62 -11.34
N LYS A 52 -18.73 -16.04 -11.26
CA LYS A 52 -19.17 -15.08 -10.25
C LYS A 52 -19.26 -15.74 -8.87
N GLU A 53 -19.17 -14.86 -7.86
CA GLU A 53 -19.79 -14.95 -6.53
C GLU A 53 -19.21 -16.02 -5.57
N GLU A 54 -18.55 -15.55 -4.51
CA GLU A 54 -19.03 -15.54 -3.11
C GLU A 54 -18.15 -14.64 -2.23
#